data_AF-A0A382QN55-F1
#
_entry.id   AF-A0A382QN55-F1
#
_cell.length_a   1.000
_cell.length_b   1.000
_cell.length_c   1.000
_cell.angle_alpha   90.00
_cell.angle_beta   90.00
_cell.angle_gamma   90.00
#
_symmetry.space_group_name_H-M   'P 1'
#
loop_
_entity.id
_entity.type
_entity.pdbx_description
1 polymer ?
#
loop_
_entity_poly.entity_id
_entity_poly.type
_entity_poly.pdbx_seq_one_letter_code
_entity_poly.pdbx_strand_id
1 'polypeptide(L)' 'MKPKIVTEGAVMVMGDNRGNSRDSRAFGFIPVEDVYGRAFRLYYRRGMGLSWSPI' A
#
# COMPACT_ATOMS: atom_id res chain seq x y z
N MET A 1 -11.38 14.40 15.56
CA MET A 1 -10.95 14.83 14.21
C MET A 1 -12.10 14.55 13.25
N LYS A 2 -12.40 15.46 12.30
CA LYS A 2 -13.45 15.19 11.30
C LYS A 2 -12.99 14.08 10.34
N PRO A 3 -13.87 13.16 9.92
CA PRO A 3 -13.53 12.14 8.93
C PRO A 3 -13.17 12.82 7.60
N LYS A 4 -12.11 12.33 6.94
CA LYS A 4 -11.75 12.73 5.58
C LYS A 4 -12.37 11.71 4.61
N ILE A 5 -13.03 12.20 3.57
CA ILE A 5 -13.66 11.37 2.53
C ILE A 5 -12.74 11.37 1.31
N VAL A 6 -12.45 10.19 0.77
CA VAL A 6 -11.64 10.03 -0.46
C VAL A 6 -12.46 10.54 -1.64
N THR A 7 -11.85 11.39 -2.47
CA THR A 7 -12.48 11.92 -3.68
C THR A 7 -12.32 10.97 -4.85
N GLU A 8 -13.17 11.13 -5.87
CA GLU A 8 -13.02 10.42 -7.14
C GLU A 8 -11.60 10.59 -7.70
N GLY A 9 -11.03 9.53 -8.28
CA GLY A 9 -9.68 9.55 -8.84
C GLY A 9 -8.54 9.52 -7.82
N ALA A 10 -8.83 9.35 -6.52
CA ALA A 10 -7.81 9.21 -5.49
C ALA A 10 -7.98 7.93 -4.65
N VAL A 11 -6.91 7.52 -3.96
CA VAL A 11 -6.90 6.39 -3.03
C VAL A 11 -6.31 6.80 -1.68
N MET A 12 -6.87 6.21 -0.63
CA MET A 12 -6.24 6.21 0.70
C MET A 12 -5.44 4.91 0.84
N VAL A 13 -4.13 5.04 1.03
CA VAL A 13 -3.25 3.89 1.28
C VAL A 13 -2.87 3.82 2.75
N MET A 14 -2.72 2.60 3.25
CA MET A 14 -2.31 2.34 4.64
C MET A 14 -1.42 1.11 4.69
N GLY A 15 -0.27 1.23 5.33
CA GLY A 15 0.64 0.09 5.50
C GLY A 15 0.18 -0.84 6.61
N ASP A 16 0.49 -2.13 6.50
CA ASP A 16 0.14 -3.12 7.52
C ASP A 16 0.88 -2.91 8.85
N ASN A 17 2.12 -2.42 8.81
CA ASN A 17 2.85 -2.00 10.00
C ASN A 17 2.36 -0.63 10.51
N ARG A 18 1.12 -0.61 11.03
CA ARG A 18 0.35 0.62 11.29
C ARG A 18 1.06 1.66 12.15
N GLY A 19 1.85 1.22 13.13
CA GLY A 19 2.59 2.10 14.05
C GLY A 19 3.90 2.64 13.50
N ASN A 20 4.40 2.05 12.40
CA ASN A 20 5.66 2.42 11.76
C ASN A 20 5.50 2.56 10.23
N SER A 21 4.35 3.07 9.80
CA SER A 21 4.07 3.33 8.40
C SER A 21 3.79 4.82 8.20
N ARG A 22 4.57 5.45 7.31
CA ARG A 22 4.29 6.78 6.81
C ARG A 22 3.43 6.62 5.55
N ASP A 23 2.13 6.77 5.71
CA ASP A 23 1.12 6.53 4.66
C ASP A 23 0.13 7.71 4.55
N SER A 24 -1.05 7.50 3.94
CA SER A 24 -2.01 8.58 3.71
C SER A 24 -2.49 9.28 4.98
N ARG A 25 -2.33 8.66 6.16
CA ARG A 25 -2.58 9.31 7.46
C ARG A 25 -1.61 10.47 7.72
N ALA A 26 -0.39 10.39 7.18
CA ALA A 26 0.66 11.40 7.32
C ALA A 26 0.74 12.36 6.12
N PHE A 27 0.60 11.86 4.88
CA PHE A 27 0.82 12.68 3.67
C PHE A 27 -0.41 12.94 2.80
N GLY A 28 -1.58 12.36 3.11
CA GLY A 28 -2.80 12.56 2.32
C GLY A 28 -3.09 11.47 1.27
N PHE A 29 -4.14 11.66 0.50
CA PHE A 29 -4.57 10.70 -0.54
C PHE A 29 -3.67 10.79 -1.77
N ILE A 30 -3.57 9.70 -2.51
CA ILE A 30 -2.73 9.58 -3.71
C ILE A 30 -3.64 9.55 -4.94
N PRO A 31 -3.33 10.29 -6.01
CA PRO A 31 -4.01 10.15 -7.30
C PRO A 31 -3.89 8.73 -7.87
N VAL A 32 -4.94 8.19 -8.47
CA VAL A 32 -4.94 6.82 -9.01
C VAL A 32 -3.92 6.67 -10.15
N GLU A 33 -3.68 7.72 -10.92
CA GLU A 33 -2.70 7.79 -12.00
C GLU A 33 -1.25 7.60 -11.53
N ASP A 34 -0.96 7.88 -10.25
CA ASP A 34 0.37 7.65 -9.66
C ASP A 34 0.57 6.17 -9.24
N VAL A 35 -0.49 5.35 -9.30
CA VAL A 35 -0.42 3.92 -8.96
C VAL A 35 0.16 3.13 -10.13
N TYR A 36 1.42 2.70 -9.97
CA TYR A 36 2.10 1.90 -10.99
C TYR A 36 1.47 0.52 -11.23
N GLY A 37 1.03 -0.16 -10.17
CA GLY A 37 0.46 -1.50 -10.29
C GLY A 37 0.16 -2.17 -8.95
N ARG A 38 -0.35 -3.40 -9.01
CA ARG A 38 -0.72 -4.22 -7.85
C ARG A 38 0.31 -5.31 -7.61
N ALA A 39 0.89 -5.35 -6.41
CA ALA A 39 1.66 -6.50 -5.95
C ALA A 39 0.71 -7.71 -5.80
N PHE A 40 1.02 -8.84 -6.45
CA PHE A 40 0.13 -10.01 -6.48
C PHE A 40 0.79 -11.33 -6.04
N ARG A 41 2.13 -11.44 -6.04
CA ARG A 41 2.88 -12.63 -5.56
C ARG A 41 4.28 -12.27 -5.07
N LEU A 42 4.79 -13.10 -4.15
CA LEU A 42 6.20 -13.14 -3.76
C LEU A 42 6.83 -14.40 -4.36
N TYR A 43 7.78 -14.22 -5.28
CA TYR A 43 8.47 -15.33 -5.96
C TYR A 43 9.82 -15.69 -5.33
N TYR A 44 10.38 -14.80 -4.49
CA TYR A 44 11.67 -15.00 -3.85
C TYR A 44 11.71 -14.34 -2.47
N ARG A 45 12.25 -15.05 -1.48
CA ARG A 45 12.49 -14.53 -0.13
C ARG A 45 13.90 -14.91 0.33
N ARG A 46 14.67 -13.90 0.74
CA ARG A 46 16.03 -14.11 1.28
C ARG A 46 15.99 -15.09 2.46
N GLY A 47 16.85 -16.11 2.43
CA GLY A 47 16.90 -17.18 3.44
C GLY A 47 15.97 -18.37 3.16
N MET A 48 14.95 -18.21 2.33
CA MET A 48 14.08 -19.31 1.88
C MET A 48 14.31 -19.72 0.42
N GLY A 49 14.87 -18.82 -0.40
CA GLY A 49 15.09 -19.07 -1.82
C GLY A 49 13.84 -18.77 -2.68
N LEU A 50 13.72 -19.46 -3.81
CA LEU A 50 12.54 -19.39 -4.68
C LEU A 50 11.33 -20.00 -3.96
N SER A 51 10.23 -19.26 -3.92
CA SER A 51 8.98 -19.66 -3.26
C SER A 51 7.80 -19.12 -4.03
N TRP A 52 6.73 -19.89 -4.21
CA TRP A 52 5.51 -19.42 -4.86
C TRP A 52 4.41 -19.10 -3.85
N SER A 53 4.64 -18.05 -3.05
CA SER A 53 3.71 -17.65 -2.00
C SER A 53 2.79 -16.52 -2.48
N PRO A 54 1.47 -16.58 -2.20
CA PRO A 54 0.63 -15.41 -2.28
C PRO A 54 1.13 -14.32 -1.31
N ILE A 55 0.85 -13.06 -1.63
CA ILE A 55 1.07 -11.92 -0.71
C ILE A 55 -0.03 -11.90 0.34
#